data_AF-A0A946K596-F1
#
_entry.id   AF-A0A946K596-F1
#
_cell.length_a   1.000
_cell.length_b   1.000
_cell.length_c   1.000
_cell.angle_alpha   90.00
_cell.angle_beta   90.00
_cell.angle_gamma   90.00
#
_symmetry.space_group_name_H-M   'P 1'
#
loop_
_entity.id
_entity.type
_entity.pdbx_description
1 polymer ?
#
loop_
_entity_poly.entity_id
_entity_poly.type
_entity_poly.pdbx_seq_one_letter_code
_entity_poly.pdbx_strand_id
1 'polypeptide(L)'
;MINSRQMRLLIWSLALSAMSGCSWFGGDDEPEEIKPNPLPGFNQEVRLEVLWNQKIGGGSGDRAIRLRPAIFAGRVFAASADGKIKALTTDKGRIIWEAEVKDFYTKEELSFGFSKDLDVITGGVGAGGDLVVVGTGSGEILALNQSDGSLAWKSRVASEVLSQPQIDD
;
A
#
# COMPACT_ATOMS: atom_id res chain seq x y z
N MET A 1 -5.08 26.66 63.12
CA MET A 1 -5.92 27.65 62.41
C MET A 1 -5.47 27.69 60.96
N ILE A 2 -6.31 27.19 60.03
CA ILE A 2 -6.02 27.21 58.59
C ILE A 2 -6.30 28.63 58.08
N ASN A 3 -5.29 29.32 57.54
CA ASN A 3 -5.46 30.68 57.02
C ASN A 3 -6.23 30.68 55.68
N SER A 4 -6.93 31.77 55.36
CA SER A 4 -7.79 31.96 54.18
C SER A 4 -7.13 31.60 52.83
N ARG A 5 -5.82 31.76 52.68
CA ARG A 5 -5.05 31.29 51.51
C ARG A 5 -4.99 29.77 51.38
N GLN A 6 -4.81 29.07 52.51
CA GLN A 6 -4.78 27.60 52.56
C GLN A 6 -6.19 27.01 52.34
N MET A 7 -7.23 27.67 52.86
CA MET A 7 -8.62 27.29 52.62
C MET A 7 -8.98 27.42 51.13
N ARG A 8 -8.56 28.51 50.47
CA ARG A 8 -8.75 28.69 49.02
C ARG A 8 -8.03 27.62 48.22
N LEU A 9 -6.76 27.32 48.53
CA LEU A 9 -5.99 26.29 47.84
C LEU A 9 -6.62 24.89 47.95
N LEU A 10 -7.19 24.54 49.11
CA LEU A 10 -7.91 23.28 49.32
C LEU A 10 -9.24 23.20 48.54
N ILE A 11 -9.96 24.31 48.38
CA ILE A 11 -11.18 24.35 47.58
C ILE A 11 -10.86 24.18 46.09
N TRP A 12 -9.78 24.80 45.62
CA TRP A 12 -9.32 24.65 44.23
C TRP A 12 -8.83 23.24 43.92
N SER A 13 -8.11 22.57 44.84
CA SER A 13 -7.65 21.19 44.64
C SER A 13 -8.79 20.16 44.67
N LEU A 14 -9.83 20.39 45.49
CA LEU A 14 -11.02 19.55 45.52
C LEU A 14 -11.88 19.73 44.25
N ALA A 15 -11.99 20.98 43.75
CA ALA A 15 -12.67 21.27 42.50
C ALA A 15 -11.96 20.68 41.27
N LEU A 16 -10.62 20.69 41.22
CA LEU A 16 -9.86 20.03 40.15
C LEU A 16 -10.06 18.52 40.16
N SER A 17 -10.13 17.90 41.34
CA SER A 17 -10.38 16.46 41.48
C SER A 17 -11.79 16.06 41.03
N ALA A 18 -12.78 16.94 41.18
CA ALA A 18 -14.16 16.69 40.77
C ALA A 18 -14.36 16.73 39.24
N MET A 19 -13.44 17.35 38.49
CA MET A 19 -13.50 17.39 37.02
C MET A 19 -12.98 16.12 36.32
N SER A 20 -12.39 15.17 37.06
CA SER A 20 -11.96 13.86 36.53
C SER A 20 -13.08 12.81 36.48
N GLY A 21 -14.34 13.21 36.74
CA GLY A 21 -15.46 12.32 37.04
C GLY A 21 -16.19 11.63 35.87
N CYS A 22 -15.75 11.75 34.61
CA CYS A 22 -16.49 11.16 33.47
C CYS A 22 -15.80 9.97 32.79
N SER A 23 -14.57 9.60 33.16
CA SER A 23 -13.87 8.46 32.54
C SER A 23 -14.03 7.13 33.29
N TRP A 24 -14.74 7.11 34.42
CA TRP A 24 -14.92 5.89 35.24
C TRP A 24 -16.10 5.03 34.77
N PHE A 25 -17.14 5.62 34.18
CA PHE A 25 -18.40 4.92 33.84
C PHE A 25 -18.56 4.57 32.35
N GLY A 26 -17.50 4.69 31.54
CA GLY A 26 -17.51 4.37 30.11
C GLY A 26 -16.92 2.99 29.79
N GLY A 27 -17.14 2.00 30.65
CA GLY A 27 -16.69 0.63 30.44
C GLY A 27 -17.81 -0.23 29.84
N ASP A 28 -17.44 -0.98 28.80
CA ASP A 28 -18.06 -2.24 28.37
C ASP A 28 -19.09 -2.23 27.23
N ASP A 29 -19.07 -1.24 26.33
CA ASP A 29 -19.74 -1.33 25.02
C ASP A 29 -18.72 -1.43 23.85
N GLU A 30 -17.62 -2.18 24.03
CA GLU A 30 -16.79 -2.57 22.89
C GLU A 30 -17.48 -3.71 22.13
N PRO A 31 -17.85 -3.53 20.85
CA PRO A 31 -18.52 -4.58 20.09
C PRO A 31 -17.62 -5.82 19.98
N GLU A 32 -18.15 -7.00 20.29
CA GLU A 32 -17.41 -8.26 20.17
C GLU A 32 -16.79 -8.39 18.76
N GLU A 33 -15.45 -8.43 18.69
CA GLU A 33 -14.74 -8.62 17.44
C GLU A 33 -15.06 -9.99 16.84
N ILE A 34 -15.63 -10.01 15.63
CA ILE A 34 -15.91 -11.24 14.89
C ILE A 34 -14.59 -11.86 14.45
N LYS A 35 -14.17 -12.94 15.13
CA LYS A 35 -12.95 -13.68 14.81
C LYS A 35 -13.17 -14.59 13.59
N PRO A 36 -12.20 -14.71 12.67
CA PRO A 36 -12.24 -15.71 11.61
C PRO A 36 -12.36 -17.12 12.18
N ASN A 37 -13.14 -17.98 11.52
CA ASN A 37 -13.23 -19.38 11.90
C ASN A 37 -11.85 -20.07 11.75
N PRO A 38 -11.53 -21.04 12.63
CA PRO A 38 -10.34 -21.84 12.46
C PRO A 38 -10.39 -22.61 11.14
N LEU A 39 -9.21 -22.86 10.55
CA LEU A 39 -9.11 -23.62 9.30
C LEU A 39 -9.72 -25.02 9.50
N PRO A 40 -10.71 -25.44 8.71
CA PRO A 40 -11.27 -26.78 8.81
C PRO A 40 -10.21 -27.81 8.37
N GLY A 41 -10.23 -28.98 9.02
CA GLY A 41 -9.44 -30.12 8.56
C GLY A 41 -9.93 -30.61 7.21
N PHE A 42 -9.02 -30.89 6.29
CA PHE A 42 -9.32 -31.49 4.99
C PHE A 42 -8.30 -32.60 4.68
N ASN A 43 -8.72 -33.58 3.88
CA ASN A 43 -7.83 -34.60 3.37
C ASN A 43 -7.10 -34.06 2.14
N GLN A 44 -5.78 -33.94 2.21
CA GLN A 44 -4.99 -33.40 1.11
C GLN A 44 -4.83 -34.44 0.00
N GLU A 45 -5.53 -34.23 -1.12
CA GLU A 45 -5.42 -35.10 -2.31
C GLU A 45 -4.30 -34.68 -3.27
N VAL A 46 -3.96 -33.39 -3.29
CA VAL A 46 -2.96 -32.81 -4.19
C VAL A 46 -1.90 -32.05 -3.39
N ARG A 47 -0.63 -32.22 -3.77
CA ARG A 47 0.48 -31.44 -3.24
C ARG A 47 0.86 -30.34 -4.23
N LEU A 48 0.73 -29.09 -3.80
CA LEU A 48 1.23 -27.94 -4.53
C LEU A 48 2.73 -27.79 -4.22
N GLU A 49 3.54 -27.64 -5.26
CA GLU A 49 4.96 -27.32 -5.14
C GLU A 49 5.20 -25.89 -5.64
N VAL A 50 5.92 -25.11 -4.84
CA VAL A 50 6.30 -23.74 -5.20
C VAL A 50 7.58 -23.82 -6.03
N LEU A 51 7.47 -23.59 -7.35
CA LEU A 51 8.62 -23.61 -8.26
C LEU A 51 9.64 -22.51 -7.95
N TRP A 52 9.15 -21.31 -7.62
CA TRP A 52 9.96 -20.19 -7.17
C TRP A 52 9.09 -19.20 -6.40
N ASN A 53 9.75 -18.37 -5.60
CA ASN A 53 9.14 -17.27 -4.87
C ASN A 53 10.04 -16.05 -5.00
N GLN A 54 9.45 -14.87 -5.20
CA GLN A 54 10.20 -13.63 -5.32
C GLN A 54 9.53 -12.47 -4.62
N LYS A 55 10.32 -11.70 -3.86
CA LYS A 55 9.84 -10.50 -3.17
C LYS A 55 9.86 -9.29 -4.11
N ILE A 56 8.71 -8.63 -4.21
CA ILE A 56 8.51 -7.42 -5.00
C ILE A 56 8.27 -6.27 -4.03
N GLY A 57 9.33 -5.53 -3.69
CA GLY A 57 9.26 -4.41 -2.75
C GLY A 57 8.56 -4.74 -1.43
N GLY A 58 7.74 -3.81 -0.94
CA GLY A 58 6.83 -3.99 0.19
C GLY A 58 5.50 -4.70 -0.15
N GLY A 59 5.22 -5.00 -1.42
CA GLY A 59 3.92 -5.50 -1.88
C GLY A 59 2.82 -4.45 -1.74
N SER A 60 1.59 -4.88 -1.45
CA SER A 60 0.47 -3.96 -1.16
C SER A 60 0.47 -3.40 0.27
N GLY A 61 1.27 -3.95 1.18
CA GLY A 61 1.21 -3.63 2.62
C GLY A 61 -0.17 -3.95 3.24
N ASP A 62 -0.49 -3.28 4.37
CA ASP A 62 -1.80 -3.39 5.05
C ASP A 62 -2.89 -2.51 4.38
N ARG A 63 -2.68 -2.14 3.12
CA ARG A 63 -3.51 -1.16 2.41
C ARG A 63 -4.48 -1.85 1.47
N ALA A 64 -5.59 -1.20 1.18
CA ALA A 64 -6.64 -1.73 0.31
C ALA A 64 -6.25 -1.75 -1.20
N ILE A 65 -4.96 -1.82 -1.52
CA ILE A 65 -4.44 -1.81 -2.88
C ILE A 65 -4.39 -3.23 -3.44
N ARG A 66 -5.01 -3.41 -4.61
CA ARG A 66 -5.10 -4.71 -5.29
C ARG A 66 -4.18 -4.77 -6.51
N LEU A 67 -2.87 -4.67 -6.30
CA LEU A 67 -1.90 -4.90 -7.37
C LEU A 67 -1.87 -6.38 -7.73
N ARG A 68 -1.90 -6.66 -9.03
CA ARG A 68 -1.79 -8.03 -9.58
C ARG A 68 -0.60 -8.11 -10.53
N PRO A 69 0.23 -9.16 -10.45
CA PRO A 69 1.22 -9.43 -11.48
C PRO A 69 0.54 -9.67 -12.83
N ALA A 70 1.18 -9.24 -13.92
CA ALA A 70 0.80 -9.56 -15.29
C ALA A 70 1.80 -10.53 -15.92
N ILE A 71 1.32 -11.39 -16.80
CA ILE A 71 2.18 -12.29 -17.59
C ILE A 71 1.94 -11.95 -19.06
N PHE A 72 2.99 -11.53 -19.75
CA PHE A 72 2.93 -11.18 -21.17
C PHE A 72 4.27 -11.48 -21.84
N ALA A 73 4.24 -11.90 -23.11
CA ALA A 73 5.44 -12.23 -23.91
C ALA A 73 6.49 -13.11 -23.18
N GLY A 74 6.03 -14.07 -22.36
CA GLY A 74 6.90 -15.00 -21.63
C GLY A 74 7.61 -14.43 -20.40
N ARG A 75 7.19 -13.25 -19.91
CA ARG A 75 7.73 -12.58 -18.72
C ARG A 75 6.63 -12.35 -17.69
N VAL A 76 7.01 -12.27 -16.43
CA VAL A 76 6.14 -11.85 -15.32
C VAL A 76 6.49 -10.43 -14.93
N PHE A 77 5.52 -9.54 -14.91
CA PHE A 77 5.68 -8.17 -14.46
C PHE A 77 4.90 -7.99 -13.15
N ALA A 78 5.58 -7.48 -12.12
CA ALA A 78 4.96 -7.26 -10.83
C ALA A 78 5.36 -5.90 -10.28
N ALA A 79 4.43 -5.26 -9.59
CA ALA A 79 4.63 -3.97 -8.96
C ALA A 79 4.26 -4.01 -7.48
N SER A 80 4.79 -3.06 -6.74
CA SER A 80 4.58 -2.89 -5.30
C SER A 80 4.16 -1.45 -5.02
N ALA A 81 3.36 -1.25 -3.98
CA ALA A 81 2.80 0.05 -3.63
C ALA A 81 3.87 1.09 -3.28
N ASP A 82 5.07 0.63 -2.89
CA ASP A 82 6.23 1.47 -2.61
C ASP A 82 6.87 2.13 -3.84
N GLY A 83 6.48 1.73 -5.06
CA GLY A 83 7.01 2.30 -6.31
C GLY A 83 7.86 1.34 -7.14
N LYS A 84 8.12 0.12 -6.63
CA LYS A 84 8.95 -0.86 -7.32
C LYS A 84 8.20 -1.60 -8.40
N ILE A 85 8.83 -1.74 -9.57
CA ILE A 85 8.36 -2.56 -10.69
C ILE A 85 9.48 -3.51 -11.08
N LYS A 86 9.17 -4.80 -11.26
CA LYS A 86 10.14 -5.81 -11.70
C LYS A 86 9.59 -6.63 -12.85
N ALA A 87 10.45 -6.93 -13.81
CA ALA A 87 10.24 -8.00 -14.77
C ALA A 87 11.03 -9.24 -14.36
N LEU A 88 10.39 -10.40 -14.45
CA LEU A 88 10.94 -11.68 -14.04
C LEU A 88 10.79 -12.72 -15.15
N THR A 89 11.68 -13.70 -15.16
CA THR A 89 11.50 -14.90 -15.99
C THR A 89 10.37 -15.76 -15.42
N THR A 90 9.55 -16.34 -16.29
CA THR A 90 8.42 -17.20 -15.89
C THR A 90 8.84 -18.52 -15.27
N ASP A 91 10.00 -19.05 -15.68
CA ASP A 91 10.53 -20.36 -15.28
C ASP A 91 11.09 -20.39 -13.84
N LYS A 92 11.85 -19.36 -13.47
CA LYS A 92 12.68 -19.32 -12.25
C LYS A 92 12.48 -18.06 -11.41
N GLY A 93 11.65 -17.12 -11.87
CA GLY A 93 11.45 -15.85 -11.18
C GLY A 93 12.70 -14.97 -11.12
N ARG A 94 13.65 -15.15 -12.05
CA ARG A 94 14.88 -14.34 -12.07
C ARG A 94 14.57 -12.93 -12.53
N ILE A 95 15.12 -11.93 -11.85
CA ILE A 95 14.94 -10.52 -12.23
C ILE A 95 15.65 -10.28 -13.58
N ILE A 96 14.89 -9.77 -14.54
CA ILE A 96 15.37 -9.30 -15.84
C ILE A 96 15.77 -7.83 -15.70
N TRP A 97 14.87 -7.02 -15.14
CA TRP A 97 15.10 -5.61 -14.82
C TRP A 97 14.25 -5.19 -13.61
N GLU A 98 14.66 -4.11 -12.96
CA GLU A 98 13.94 -3.43 -11.88
C GLU A 98 13.91 -1.93 -12.18
N ALA A 99 12.77 -1.30 -11.93
CA ALA A 99 12.56 0.14 -12.04
C ALA A 99 11.87 0.67 -10.78
N GLU A 100 12.17 1.92 -10.44
CA GLU A 100 11.56 2.65 -9.34
C GLU A 100 10.78 3.83 -9.91
N VAL A 101 9.47 3.91 -9.63
CA VAL A 101 8.60 4.93 -10.22
C VAL A 101 9.11 6.34 -9.94
N LYS A 102 9.63 6.59 -8.74
CA LYS A 102 10.15 7.90 -8.32
C LYS A 102 11.37 8.37 -9.13
N ASP A 103 12.10 7.48 -9.79
CA ASP A 103 13.25 7.85 -10.62
C ASP A 103 12.83 8.55 -11.93
N PHE A 104 11.56 8.43 -12.31
CA PHE A 104 10.98 9.07 -13.50
C PHE A 104 10.41 10.48 -13.24
N TYR A 105 10.75 11.07 -12.09
CA TYR A 105 10.25 12.35 -11.64
C TYR A 105 11.37 13.34 -11.32
N THR A 106 11.10 14.62 -11.57
CA THR A 106 11.97 15.69 -11.09
C THR A 106 11.77 15.91 -9.59
N LYS A 107 12.73 16.58 -8.95
CA LYS A 107 12.64 16.89 -7.50
C LYS A 107 11.41 17.73 -7.18
N GLU A 108 11.04 18.62 -8.08
CA GLU A 108 9.86 19.48 -7.98
C GLU A 108 8.59 18.63 -8.04
N GLU A 109 8.47 17.73 -9.02
CA GLU A 109 7.32 16.83 -9.14
C GLU A 109 7.16 15.93 -7.90
N LEU A 110 8.27 15.38 -7.39
CA LEU A 110 8.27 14.56 -6.17
C LEU A 110 7.72 15.32 -4.96
N SER A 111 8.00 16.63 -4.85
CA SER A 111 7.56 17.45 -3.72
C SER A 111 6.06 17.69 -3.67
N PHE A 112 5.37 17.63 -4.82
CA PHE A 112 3.92 17.83 -4.91
C PHE A 112 3.15 16.52 -5.10
N GLY A 113 3.76 15.53 -5.77
CA GLY A 113 3.07 14.32 -6.23
C GLY A 113 3.05 13.18 -5.20
N PHE A 114 4.04 13.08 -4.32
CA PHE A 114 4.18 11.94 -3.41
C PHE A 114 4.38 12.39 -1.97
N SER A 115 3.26 12.69 -1.30
CA SER A 115 3.24 12.86 0.15
C SER A 115 3.76 11.61 0.85
N LYS A 116 4.28 11.76 2.08
CA LYS A 116 4.88 10.65 2.85
C LYS A 116 3.96 9.45 3.04
N ASP A 117 2.65 9.71 3.11
CA ASP A 117 1.62 8.70 3.35
C ASP A 117 0.91 8.23 2.07
N LEU A 118 1.33 8.72 0.90
CA LEU A 118 0.74 8.35 -0.38
C LEU A 118 1.43 7.12 -0.96
N ASP A 119 0.63 6.13 -1.35
CA ASP A 119 1.12 4.99 -2.12
C ASP A 119 1.51 5.42 -3.53
N VAL A 120 2.69 4.97 -3.94
CA VAL A 120 3.27 5.39 -5.21
C VAL A 120 2.52 4.73 -6.36
N ILE A 121 2.33 3.41 -6.29
CA ILE A 121 1.57 2.63 -7.28
C ILE A 121 0.27 2.15 -6.64
N THR A 122 -0.85 2.54 -7.22
CA THR A 122 -2.20 2.20 -6.73
C THR A 122 -3.00 1.37 -7.73
N GLY A 123 -2.56 1.33 -9.00
CA GLY A 123 -3.19 0.55 -10.07
C GLY A 123 -2.13 -0.16 -10.92
N GLY A 124 -2.34 -1.44 -11.21
CA GLY A 124 -1.39 -2.21 -12.01
C GLY A 124 -1.39 -3.70 -11.67
N VAL A 125 -0.65 -4.51 -12.43
CA VAL A 125 0.21 -4.14 -13.58
C VAL A 125 -0.52 -4.41 -14.88
N GLY A 126 -0.63 -3.45 -15.80
CA GLY A 126 -1.05 -3.71 -17.18
C GLY A 126 0.15 -4.12 -18.03
N ALA A 127 0.02 -5.09 -18.93
CA ALA A 127 1.08 -5.46 -19.87
C ALA A 127 0.46 -5.88 -21.22
N GLY A 128 1.03 -5.40 -22.32
CA GLY A 128 0.54 -5.62 -23.68
C GLY A 128 1.41 -4.88 -24.70
N GLY A 129 1.48 -5.39 -25.93
CA GLY A 129 2.43 -4.89 -26.94
C GLY A 129 3.88 -4.85 -26.42
N ASP A 130 4.51 -3.67 -26.45
CA ASP A 130 5.86 -3.45 -25.90
C ASP A 130 5.87 -2.72 -24.55
N LEU A 131 4.71 -2.61 -23.90
CA LEU A 131 4.52 -1.75 -22.73
C LEU A 131 4.13 -2.51 -21.46
N VAL A 132 4.63 -2.01 -20.35
CA VAL A 132 4.20 -2.34 -18.99
C VAL A 132 3.68 -1.06 -18.36
N VAL A 133 2.43 -1.05 -17.92
CA VAL A 133 1.73 0.17 -17.51
C VAL A 133 1.28 0.07 -16.06
N VAL A 134 1.56 1.12 -15.29
CA VAL A 134 1.11 1.28 -13.90
C VAL A 134 0.45 2.64 -13.72
N GLY A 135 -0.44 2.71 -12.74
CA GLY A 135 -1.13 3.90 -12.30
C GLY A 135 -0.72 4.28 -10.88
N THR A 136 -0.62 5.58 -10.61
CA THR A 136 -0.14 6.12 -9.34
C THR A 136 -1.24 6.77 -8.50
N GLY A 137 -0.97 6.88 -7.20
CA GLY A 137 -1.76 7.72 -6.29
C GLY A 137 -1.65 9.22 -6.59
N SER A 138 -0.63 9.65 -7.33
CA SER A 138 -0.48 11.05 -7.75
C SER A 138 -1.39 11.45 -8.93
N GLY A 139 -2.14 10.49 -9.49
CA GLY A 139 -2.97 10.69 -10.67
C GLY A 139 -2.18 10.69 -11.97
N GLU A 140 -1.22 9.78 -12.09
CA GLU A 140 -0.42 9.58 -13.30
C GLU A 140 -0.44 8.13 -13.75
N ILE A 141 -0.25 7.96 -15.05
CA ILE A 141 -0.06 6.67 -15.71
C ILE A 141 1.36 6.67 -16.28
N LEU A 142 2.14 5.64 -15.93
CA LEU A 142 3.47 5.42 -16.46
C LEU A 142 3.45 4.18 -17.34
N ALA A 143 4.02 4.29 -18.54
CA ALA A 143 4.28 3.18 -19.43
C ALA A 143 5.78 2.99 -19.60
N LEU A 144 6.24 1.78 -19.29
CA LEU A 144 7.64 1.38 -19.37
C LEU A 144 7.81 0.41 -20.54
N ASN A 145 8.95 0.46 -21.21
CA ASN A 145 9.33 -0.52 -22.21
C ASN A 145 9.50 -1.90 -21.55
N GLN A 146 8.83 -2.92 -22.08
CA GLN A 146 8.87 -4.27 -21.51
C GLN A 146 10.27 -4.90 -21.52
N SER A 147 11.15 -4.43 -22.41
CA SER A 147 12.51 -4.94 -22.64
C SER A 147 13.47 -4.63 -21.50
N ASP A 148 13.44 -3.41 -21.00
CA ASP A 148 14.47 -2.87 -20.10
C ASP A 148 13.92 -2.05 -18.92
N GLY A 149 12.61 -1.81 -18.87
CA GLY A 149 11.99 -1.00 -17.83
C GLY A 149 12.21 0.51 -17.99
N SER A 150 12.76 0.96 -19.12
CA SER A 150 12.91 2.39 -19.41
C SER A 150 11.54 3.04 -19.63
N LEU A 151 11.41 4.32 -19.25
CA LEU A 151 10.16 5.05 -19.43
C LEU A 151 9.89 5.29 -20.93
N ALA A 152 8.78 4.74 -21.44
CA ALA A 152 8.30 5.05 -22.78
C ALA A 152 7.55 6.38 -22.79
N TRP A 153 6.60 6.54 -21.86
CA TRP A 153 5.86 7.78 -21.64
C TRP A 153 5.22 7.83 -20.25
N LYS A 154 4.89 9.04 -19.80
CA LYS A 154 4.02 9.28 -18.64
C LYS A 154 2.92 10.28 -18.99
N SER A 155 1.74 10.11 -18.41
CA SER A 155 0.59 11.00 -18.65
C SER A 155 -0.18 11.27 -17.36
N ARG A 156 -0.63 12.51 -17.19
CA ARG A 156 -1.45 12.93 -16.05
C ARG A 156 -2.93 12.69 -16.34
N VAL A 157 -3.63 12.11 -15.36
CA VAL A 157 -5.07 11.92 -15.37
C VAL A 157 -5.75 12.78 -14.30
N ALA A 158 -7.08 12.77 -14.26
CA ALA A 158 -7.85 13.64 -13.38
C ALA A 158 -7.67 13.31 -11.87
N SER A 159 -7.38 12.05 -11.54
CA SER A 159 -7.29 11.57 -10.17
C SER A 159 -6.51 10.25 -10.10
N GLU A 160 -6.41 9.69 -8.89
CA GLU A 160 -5.77 8.41 -8.59
C GLU A 160 -6.21 7.29 -9.52
N VAL A 161 -5.25 6.45 -9.92
CA VAL A 161 -5.50 5.30 -10.79
C VAL A 161 -5.53 4.04 -9.93
N LEU A 162 -6.72 3.61 -9.53
CA LEU A 162 -6.90 2.45 -8.63
C LEU A 162 -7.07 1.11 -9.36
N SER A 163 -7.28 1.17 -10.68
CA SER A 163 -7.55 -0.01 -11.50
C SER A 163 -6.32 -0.41 -12.30
N GLN A 164 -6.22 -1.69 -12.61
CA GLN A 164 -5.21 -2.21 -13.52
C GLN A 164 -5.44 -1.65 -14.93
N PRO A 165 -4.48 -0.91 -15.52
CA PRO A 165 -4.57 -0.45 -16.90
C PRO A 165 -4.74 -1.64 -17.85
N GLN A 166 -5.62 -1.51 -18.84
CA GLN A 166 -5.84 -2.52 -19.89
C GLN A 166 -5.20 -2.02 -21.19
N ILE A 167 -4.50 -2.91 -21.88
CA ILE A 167 -3.79 -2.64 -23.12
C ILE A 167 -4.31 -3.65 -24.13
N ASP A 168 -4.65 -3.16 -25.33
CA ASP A 168 -5.06 -4.01 -26.45
C ASP A 168 -3.83 -4.45 -27.25
N ASP A 169 -3.93 -5.62 -27.89
CA ASP A 169 -2.85 -6.23 -28.69
C ASP A 169 -2.91 -5.84 -30.17
#